data_AF-A0A5B0R597-F1
#
_entry.id   AF-A0A5B0R597-F1
#
_cell.length_a   1.000
_cell.length_b   1.000
_cell.length_c   1.000
_cell.angle_alpha   90.00
_cell.angle_beta   90.00
_cell.angle_gamma   90.00
#
_symmetry.space_group_name_H-M   'P 1'
#
loop_
_entity.id
_entity.type
_entity.pdbx_description
1 polymer ?
#
loop_
_entity_poly.entity_id
_entity_poly.type
_entity_poly.pdbx_seq_one_letter_code
_entity_poly.pdbx_strand_id
1 'polypeptide(L)'
;MTTVLDDNVFNLAVNGTFDDCQDIVKTLFNDTEFNSTYRLGAINSINWARILAQIVYYFSSYYALRHTLKPKQALQFVVPTGNFGDILAGFYAHKLGLPVGINGTTPGLVIATNSNDILTRFWETGKYEKQASTDDEESSPNHTTVQTAPVVGSSDGKQASDPKHGFVKETLSPAMDILVSSNFERLLFYLAFDTLTESKDPEEERIKSSQAKVKEWMSQLKSTGRFRVPESTLQAARALFSAGRVDDEQTKQTIRRYFNADKDVLEDGQRYVVDPHTAVGLFVAENLKPGGQEEVLQAILSTAHPAKFAEAVTQSILTQQQASSDHPPSSFDFERDVLPVQFIGLLDKPRRVIDVHGIEIQLTKDVIISHSNALICPSSNPDPTTSV
;
A
#
# COMPACT_ATOMS: atom_id res chain seq x y z
N MET A 1 5.19 17.51 1.67
CA MET A 1 6.43 17.39 0.88
C MET A 1 7.10 18.75 0.69
N THR A 2 6.39 19.74 0.16
CA THR A 2 6.97 21.04 -0.26
C THR A 2 7.24 22.02 0.88
N THR A 3 6.77 21.75 2.10
CA THR A 3 6.97 22.59 3.29
C THR A 3 8.22 22.20 4.11
N VAL A 4 8.95 21.17 3.68
CA VAL A 4 10.26 20.81 4.24
C VAL A 4 11.32 21.65 3.54
N LEU A 5 12.01 22.50 4.29
CA LEU A 5 12.97 23.47 3.77
C LEU A 5 14.43 23.01 3.92
N ASP A 6 14.68 21.80 4.40
CA ASP A 6 16.03 21.24 4.61
C ASP A 6 16.83 21.26 3.31
N ASP A 7 18.06 21.79 3.30
CA ASP A 7 18.83 22.07 2.09
C ASP A 7 19.11 20.84 1.19
N ASN A 8 18.94 19.63 1.70
CA ASN A 8 19.09 18.38 0.96
C ASN A 8 17.77 17.84 0.36
N VAL A 9 16.65 18.57 0.47
CA VAL A 9 15.33 18.17 -0.05
C VAL A 9 14.89 19.06 -1.21
N PHE A 10 14.79 18.46 -2.39
CA PHE A 10 14.37 19.12 -3.63
C PHE A 10 13.06 18.51 -4.14
N ASN A 11 11.98 19.28 -4.10
CA ASN A 11 10.70 18.89 -4.68
C ASN A 11 10.62 19.40 -6.12
N LEU A 12 10.50 18.50 -7.09
CA LEU A 12 10.37 18.84 -8.50
C LEU A 12 8.91 18.70 -8.92
N ALA A 13 8.30 19.78 -9.40
CA ALA A 13 6.98 19.78 -10.00
C ALA A 13 7.12 19.68 -11.52
N VAL A 14 7.04 18.45 -12.03
CA VAL A 14 7.13 18.16 -13.47
C VAL A 14 5.80 18.49 -14.13
N ASN A 15 5.83 19.30 -15.20
CA ASN A 15 4.68 19.56 -16.04
C ASN A 15 4.41 18.34 -16.97
N GLY A 16 3.84 17.30 -16.37
CA GLY A 16 3.51 16.03 -17.01
C GLY A 16 2.62 15.19 -16.11
N THR A 17 2.46 13.92 -16.48
CA THR A 17 1.70 12.92 -15.71
C THR A 17 2.59 12.22 -14.67
N PHE A 18 1.96 11.42 -13.80
CA PHE A 18 2.70 10.54 -12.89
C PHE A 18 3.55 9.49 -13.64
N ASP A 19 3.04 8.98 -14.77
CA ASP A 19 3.76 8.01 -15.60
C ASP A 19 5.00 8.65 -16.24
N ASP A 20 4.89 9.91 -16.71
CA ASP A 20 6.04 10.66 -17.20
C ASP A 20 7.12 10.80 -16.12
N CYS A 21 6.72 11.09 -14.86
CA CYS A 21 7.65 11.14 -13.74
C CYS A 21 8.34 9.78 -13.50
N GLN A 22 7.60 8.67 -13.59
CA GLN A 22 8.18 7.33 -13.46
C GLN A 22 9.19 7.04 -14.57
N ASP A 23 8.88 7.41 -15.81
CA ASP A 23 9.73 7.14 -16.97
C ASP A 23 10.99 8.01 -16.98
N ILE A 24 10.90 9.27 -16.54
CA ILE A 24 12.07 10.11 -16.26
C ILE A 24 13.01 9.41 -15.27
N VAL A 25 12.48 8.95 -14.13
CA VAL A 25 13.28 8.25 -13.11
C VAL A 25 13.91 6.98 -13.67
N LYS A 26 13.14 6.11 -14.34
CA LYS A 26 13.68 4.89 -14.97
C LYS A 26 14.80 5.20 -15.95
N THR A 27 14.62 6.23 -16.77
CA THR A 27 15.59 6.63 -17.79
C THR A 27 16.87 7.18 -17.15
N LEU A 28 16.76 7.96 -16.07
CA LEU A 28 17.91 8.41 -15.27
C LEU A 28 18.70 7.24 -14.66
N PHE A 29 18.03 6.21 -14.15
CA PHE A 29 18.71 5.04 -13.57
C PHE A 29 19.40 4.15 -14.63
N ASN A 30 18.90 4.15 -15.87
CA ASN A 30 19.50 3.44 -16.99
C ASN A 30 20.69 4.18 -17.62
N ASP A 31 20.86 5.47 -17.32
CA ASP A 31 22.03 6.24 -17.72
C ASP A 31 23.20 5.95 -16.76
N THR A 32 24.07 5.02 -17.15
CA THR A 32 25.17 4.53 -16.31
C THR A 32 26.20 5.61 -15.98
N GLU A 33 26.49 6.51 -16.92
CA GLU A 33 27.45 7.60 -16.72
C GLU A 33 26.90 8.64 -15.74
N PHE A 34 25.65 9.07 -15.95
CA PHE A 34 25.00 10.03 -15.06
C PHE A 34 24.81 9.46 -13.65
N ASN A 35 24.40 8.20 -13.55
CA ASN A 35 24.21 7.52 -12.28
C ASN A 35 25.53 7.34 -11.52
N SER A 36 26.63 6.97 -12.19
CA SER A 36 27.96 6.89 -11.58
C SER A 36 28.44 8.24 -11.05
N THR A 37 28.20 9.31 -11.82
CA THR A 37 28.64 10.67 -11.47
C THR A 37 27.88 11.25 -10.28
N TYR A 38 26.55 11.13 -10.28
CA TYR A 38 25.68 11.75 -9.27
C TYR A 38 25.17 10.78 -8.20
N ARG A 39 25.57 9.51 -8.26
CA ARG A 39 25.27 8.44 -7.29
C ARG A 39 23.77 8.34 -6.99
N LEU A 40 22.97 8.18 -8.04
CA LEU A 40 21.52 8.15 -7.89
C LEU A 40 21.11 6.94 -7.02
N GLY A 41 20.32 7.21 -6.00
CA GLY A 41 19.73 6.21 -5.12
C GLY A 41 18.21 6.23 -5.23
N ALA A 42 17.58 5.06 -5.20
CA ALA A 42 16.13 4.93 -5.16
C ALA A 42 15.68 4.34 -3.83
N ILE A 43 14.76 5.02 -3.15
CA ILE A 43 14.01 4.48 -2.02
C ILE A 43 12.60 4.16 -2.51
N ASN A 44 12.45 3.00 -3.16
CA ASN A 44 11.18 2.53 -3.70
C ASN A 44 10.60 1.39 -2.83
N SER A 45 9.44 0.84 -3.21
CA SER A 45 8.72 -0.20 -2.47
C SER A 45 9.45 -1.53 -2.38
N ILE A 46 10.48 -1.76 -3.20
CA ILE A 46 11.22 -3.04 -3.24
C ILE A 46 12.50 -3.02 -2.40
N ASN A 47 12.87 -1.90 -1.78
CA ASN A 47 14.04 -1.85 -0.91
C ASN A 47 13.84 -2.76 0.32
N TRP A 48 14.77 -3.68 0.58
CA TRP A 48 14.71 -4.64 1.68
C TRP A 48 14.57 -3.97 3.06
N ALA A 49 15.26 -2.84 3.27
CA ALA A 49 15.23 -2.15 4.55
C ALA A 49 13.83 -1.66 4.93
N ARG A 50 12.98 -1.36 3.94
CA ARG A 50 11.56 -1.01 4.20
C ARG A 50 10.81 -2.18 4.80
N ILE A 51 10.93 -3.37 4.21
CA ILE A 51 10.28 -4.58 4.72
C ILE A 51 10.85 -4.94 6.10
N LEU A 52 12.18 -4.85 6.27
CA LEU A 52 12.84 -5.15 7.53
C LEU A 52 12.31 -4.27 8.69
N ALA A 53 12.15 -2.97 8.46
CA ALA A 53 11.58 -2.06 9.46
C ALA A 53 10.12 -2.42 9.80
N GLN A 54 9.35 -2.87 8.81
CA GLN A 54 7.94 -3.24 8.98
C GLN A 54 7.75 -4.50 9.85
N ILE A 55 8.73 -5.42 9.91
CA ILE A 55 8.66 -6.62 10.76
C ILE A 55 8.45 -6.25 12.23
N VAL A 56 9.01 -5.13 12.67
CA VAL A 56 9.01 -4.70 14.08
C VAL A 56 7.61 -4.53 14.64
N TYR A 57 6.68 -3.91 13.90
CA TYR A 57 5.35 -3.65 14.44
C TYR A 57 4.47 -4.89 14.53
N TYR A 58 4.76 -5.97 13.78
CA TYR A 58 4.08 -7.25 13.97
C TYR A 58 4.42 -7.86 15.34
N PHE A 59 5.70 -7.89 15.71
CA PHE A 59 6.13 -8.31 17.04
C PHE A 59 5.61 -7.38 18.14
N SER A 60 5.73 -6.06 17.94
CA SER A 60 5.24 -5.07 18.91
C SER A 60 3.75 -5.23 19.17
N SER A 61 2.93 -5.38 18.12
CA SER A 61 1.49 -5.58 18.23
C SER A 61 1.14 -6.89 18.92
N TYR A 62 1.84 -7.98 18.58
CA TYR A 62 1.67 -9.26 19.28
C TYR A 62 1.94 -9.13 20.78
N TYR A 63 3.05 -8.50 21.19
CA TYR A 63 3.36 -8.35 22.61
C TYR A 63 2.37 -7.45 23.35
N ALA A 64 1.75 -6.48 22.67
CA ALA A 64 0.66 -5.69 23.23
C ALA A 64 -0.63 -6.50 23.40
N LEU A 65 -0.95 -7.40 22.44
CA LEU A 65 -2.20 -8.17 22.41
C LEU A 65 -2.13 -9.52 23.13
N ARG A 66 -0.94 -10.09 23.36
CA ARG A 66 -0.81 -11.47 23.86
C ARG A 66 -1.52 -11.72 25.20
N HIS A 67 -1.66 -10.68 26.02
CA HIS A 67 -2.33 -10.77 27.33
C HIS A 67 -3.86 -10.76 27.21
N THR A 68 -4.40 -10.33 26.05
CA THR A 68 -5.84 -10.35 25.75
C THR A 68 -6.28 -11.60 25.00
N LEU A 69 -5.34 -12.41 24.49
CA LEU A 69 -5.64 -13.65 23.78
C LEU A 69 -6.20 -14.70 24.74
N LYS A 70 -7.38 -15.24 24.39
CA LYS A 70 -7.95 -16.40 25.09
C LYS A 70 -7.15 -17.67 24.76
N PRO A 71 -7.17 -18.71 25.62
CA PRO A 71 -6.56 -20.00 25.30
C PRO A 71 -7.07 -20.55 23.97
N LYS A 72 -6.17 -20.99 23.10
CA LYS A 72 -6.45 -21.51 21.74
C LYS A 72 -7.05 -20.48 20.75
N GLN A 73 -7.13 -19.20 21.11
CA GLN A 73 -7.54 -18.16 20.18
C GLN A 73 -6.41 -17.87 19.18
N ALA A 74 -6.72 -17.90 17.89
CA ALA A 74 -5.77 -17.53 16.85
C ALA A 74 -5.56 -16.01 16.84
N LEU A 75 -4.32 -15.54 16.67
CA LEU A 75 -4.06 -14.15 16.29
C LEU A 75 -3.93 -14.06 14.77
N GLN A 76 -4.70 -13.19 14.14
CA GLN A 76 -4.66 -12.97 12.70
C GLN A 76 -4.40 -11.49 12.40
N PHE A 77 -3.49 -11.20 11.47
CA PHE A 77 -3.27 -9.84 11.00
C PHE A 77 -4.01 -9.60 9.69
N VAL A 78 -4.76 -8.50 9.61
CA VAL A 78 -5.47 -8.08 8.39
C VAL A 78 -4.83 -6.81 7.86
N VAL A 79 -4.38 -6.87 6.61
CA VAL A 79 -3.51 -5.83 6.03
C VAL A 79 -4.14 -5.30 4.74
N PRO A 80 -4.54 -4.01 4.71
CA PRO A 80 -4.84 -3.31 3.46
C PRO A 80 -3.61 -3.33 2.55
N THR A 81 -3.68 -4.07 1.45
CA THR A 81 -2.50 -4.46 0.67
C THR A 81 -2.58 -3.99 -0.78
N GLY A 82 -1.60 -3.21 -1.18
CA GLY A 82 -1.28 -2.94 -2.59
C GLY A 82 -0.02 -3.70 -3.02
N ASN A 83 1.15 -3.11 -2.79
CA ASN A 83 2.47 -3.61 -3.23
C ASN A 83 3.06 -4.79 -2.40
N PHE A 84 2.28 -5.45 -1.55
CA PHE A 84 2.64 -6.63 -0.74
C PHE A 84 3.73 -6.47 0.33
N GLY A 85 4.43 -5.32 0.41
CA GLY A 85 5.57 -5.16 1.32
C GLY A 85 5.22 -5.29 2.81
N ASP A 86 4.08 -4.73 3.22
CA ASP A 86 3.59 -4.76 4.59
C ASP A 86 3.26 -6.20 5.04
N ILE A 87 2.33 -6.86 4.36
CA ILE A 87 1.94 -8.24 4.69
C ILE A 87 3.09 -9.25 4.51
N LEU A 88 4.05 -8.97 3.62
CA LEU A 88 5.28 -9.74 3.51
C LEU A 88 6.17 -9.59 4.76
N ALA A 89 6.20 -8.42 5.39
CA ALA A 89 6.86 -8.25 6.68
C ALA A 89 6.18 -9.12 7.77
N GLY A 90 4.86 -9.25 7.73
CA GLY A 90 4.11 -10.20 8.57
C GLY A 90 4.50 -11.66 8.32
N PHE A 91 4.72 -12.03 7.06
CA PHE A 91 5.26 -13.34 6.69
C PHE A 91 6.66 -13.58 7.25
N TYR A 92 7.56 -12.59 7.16
CA TYR A 92 8.88 -12.73 7.76
C TYR A 92 8.81 -12.81 9.28
N ALA A 93 7.93 -12.04 9.92
CA ALA A 93 7.71 -12.15 11.36
C ALA A 93 7.27 -13.58 11.74
N HIS A 94 6.35 -14.17 10.98
CA HIS A 94 5.95 -15.56 11.14
C HIS A 94 7.12 -16.54 10.95
N LYS A 95 7.90 -16.41 9.87
CA LYS A 95 9.10 -17.24 9.64
C LYS A 95 10.16 -17.08 10.74
N LEU A 96 10.21 -15.93 11.43
CA LEU A 96 11.04 -15.66 12.60
C LEU A 96 10.45 -16.21 13.92
N GLY A 97 9.27 -16.82 13.90
CA GLY A 97 8.65 -17.47 15.05
C GLY A 97 7.47 -16.73 15.68
N LEU A 98 6.97 -15.65 15.06
CA LEU A 98 5.75 -14.99 15.53
C LEU A 98 4.53 -15.94 15.39
N PRO A 99 3.82 -16.26 16.49
CA PRO A 99 2.67 -17.16 16.42
C PRO A 99 1.47 -16.42 15.86
N VAL A 100 1.20 -16.63 14.57
CA VAL A 100 0.03 -16.13 13.85
C VAL A 100 -0.77 -17.30 13.28
N GLY A 101 -2.09 -17.19 13.30
CA GLY A 101 -3.01 -18.22 12.87
C GLY A 101 -2.96 -19.47 13.75
N ILE A 102 -3.55 -20.54 13.22
CA ILE A 102 -3.44 -21.90 13.74
C ILE A 102 -3.18 -22.81 12.54
N ASN A 103 -2.03 -23.49 12.54
CA ASN A 103 -1.60 -24.34 11.44
C ASN A 103 -2.71 -25.32 11.01
N GLY A 104 -2.99 -25.33 9.71
CA GLY A 104 -3.97 -26.24 9.09
C GLY A 104 -5.44 -25.89 9.33
N THR A 105 -5.76 -24.81 10.04
CA THR A 105 -7.16 -24.41 10.31
C THR A 105 -7.42 -22.93 10.03
N THR A 106 -6.60 -22.03 10.58
CA THR A 106 -6.82 -20.59 10.53
C THR A 106 -5.59 -19.89 9.94
N PRO A 107 -5.68 -19.28 8.75
CA PRO A 107 -4.61 -18.46 8.19
C PRO A 107 -4.23 -17.32 9.14
N GLY A 108 -2.94 -17.05 9.29
CA GLY A 108 -2.46 -16.00 10.19
C GLY A 108 -2.43 -14.61 9.58
N LEU A 109 -2.47 -14.51 8.24
CA LEU A 109 -2.33 -13.26 7.50
C LEU A 109 -3.48 -13.10 6.51
N VAL A 110 -4.11 -11.93 6.47
CA VAL A 110 -5.24 -11.65 5.57
C VAL A 110 -4.92 -10.45 4.70
N ILE A 111 -4.99 -10.65 3.40
CA ILE A 111 -4.78 -9.64 2.38
C ILE A 111 -6.11 -8.97 2.09
N ALA A 112 -6.23 -7.69 2.37
CA ALA A 112 -7.41 -6.91 2.00
C ALA A 112 -7.07 -6.04 0.79
N THR A 113 -7.66 -6.31 -0.38
CA THR A 113 -7.49 -5.50 -1.59
C THR A 113 -8.73 -4.64 -1.83
N ASN A 114 -8.54 -3.53 -2.52
CA ASN A 114 -9.66 -2.79 -3.11
C ASN A 114 -10.10 -3.47 -4.43
N SER A 115 -10.74 -2.72 -5.34
CA SER A 115 -11.15 -3.23 -6.66
C SER A 115 -9.99 -3.67 -7.56
N ASN A 116 -8.74 -3.27 -7.25
CA ASN A 116 -7.52 -3.76 -7.90
C ASN A 116 -7.06 -5.04 -7.19
N ASP A 117 -7.64 -6.16 -7.60
CA ASP A 117 -7.74 -7.40 -6.82
C ASP A 117 -6.85 -8.54 -7.33
N ILE A 118 -5.76 -8.22 -8.04
CA ILE A 118 -4.82 -9.23 -8.58
C ILE A 118 -4.34 -10.24 -7.54
N LEU A 119 -4.14 -9.80 -6.29
CA LEU A 119 -3.78 -10.68 -5.18
C LEU A 119 -4.95 -11.59 -4.80
N THR A 120 -6.15 -11.03 -4.58
CA THR A 120 -7.34 -11.82 -4.23
C THR A 120 -7.62 -12.90 -5.27
N ARG A 121 -7.59 -12.56 -6.57
CA ARG A 121 -7.75 -13.53 -7.67
C ARG A 121 -6.66 -14.61 -7.70
N PHE A 122 -5.42 -14.28 -7.33
CA PHE A 122 -4.37 -15.29 -7.17
C PHE A 122 -4.70 -16.28 -6.06
N TRP A 123 -5.15 -15.80 -4.89
CA TRP A 123 -5.51 -16.69 -3.78
C TRP A 123 -6.75 -17.54 -4.07
N GLU A 124 -7.63 -17.10 -4.96
CA GLU A 124 -8.80 -17.86 -5.42
C GLU A 124 -8.44 -18.93 -6.48
N THR A 125 -7.52 -18.63 -7.39
CA THR A 125 -7.38 -19.41 -8.63
C THR A 125 -5.98 -19.93 -8.94
N GLY A 126 -4.96 -19.47 -8.21
CA GLY A 126 -3.54 -19.68 -8.52
C GLY A 126 -3.06 -18.97 -9.78
N LYS A 127 -3.93 -18.18 -10.46
CA LYS A 127 -3.56 -17.33 -11.60
C LYS A 127 -3.15 -15.96 -11.08
N TYR A 128 -1.97 -15.49 -11.46
CA TYR A 128 -1.55 -14.10 -11.23
C TYR A 128 -1.58 -13.37 -12.56
N GLU A 129 -2.59 -12.52 -12.76
CA GLU A 129 -2.88 -11.89 -14.05
C GLU A 129 -3.30 -10.43 -13.89
N LYS A 130 -2.72 -9.55 -14.72
CA LYS A 130 -2.92 -8.09 -14.67
C LYS A 130 -4.39 -7.69 -14.80
N GLN A 131 -5.16 -8.46 -15.55
CA GLN A 131 -6.60 -8.30 -15.72
C GLN A 131 -7.27 -9.65 -15.62
N ALA A 132 -8.49 -9.70 -15.07
CA ALA A 132 -9.30 -10.90 -15.06
C ALA A 132 -9.57 -11.37 -16.50
N SER A 133 -9.44 -12.67 -16.75
CA SER A 133 -9.87 -13.27 -18.01
C SER A 133 -11.39 -13.24 -18.14
N THR A 134 -11.91 -12.74 -19.26
CA THR A 134 -13.35 -12.69 -19.60
C THR A 134 -14.00 -14.06 -19.81
N ASP A 135 -13.28 -15.16 -19.63
CA ASP A 135 -13.79 -16.51 -19.87
C ASP A 135 -14.83 -16.96 -18.82
N ASP A 136 -15.01 -16.20 -17.72
CA ASP A 136 -15.89 -16.54 -16.59
C ASP A 136 -17.00 -15.50 -16.29
N GLU A 137 -17.18 -14.43 -17.08
CA GLU A 137 -18.20 -13.39 -16.83
C GLU A 137 -19.21 -13.22 -17.98
N GLU A 138 -20.17 -14.12 -18.08
CA GLU A 138 -21.51 -13.79 -18.61
C GLU A 138 -22.43 -13.43 -17.42
N SER A 139 -22.48 -12.16 -17.02
CA SER A 139 -23.69 -11.44 -16.56
C SER A 139 -23.40 -10.19 -15.71
N SER A 140 -23.41 -8.99 -16.34
CA SER A 140 -24.22 -7.81 -15.92
C SER A 140 -23.61 -6.46 -16.37
N PRO A 141 -24.44 -5.40 -16.56
CA PRO A 141 -24.16 -4.34 -17.52
C PRO A 141 -23.59 -3.04 -16.93
N ASN A 142 -22.81 -2.35 -17.77
CA ASN A 142 -22.48 -0.92 -17.82
C ASN A 142 -22.75 -0.05 -16.58
N HIS A 143 -21.68 0.26 -15.84
CA HIS A 143 -21.66 1.39 -14.91
C HIS A 143 -21.06 2.63 -15.58
N THR A 144 -21.88 3.68 -15.71
CA THR A 144 -21.44 5.02 -16.10
C THR A 144 -20.82 5.72 -14.87
N THR A 145 -19.54 6.08 -14.96
CA THR A 145 -18.83 6.89 -13.95
C THR A 145 -19.37 8.31 -13.92
N VAL A 146 -20.00 8.70 -12.80
CA VAL A 146 -20.32 10.10 -12.48
C VAL A 146 -19.11 10.69 -11.76
N GLN A 147 -18.43 11.64 -12.39
CA GLN A 147 -17.38 12.45 -11.76
C GLN A 147 -18.02 13.50 -10.85
N THR A 148 -17.73 13.47 -9.55
CA THR A 148 -17.98 14.58 -8.63
C THR A 148 -16.77 15.52 -8.58
N ALA A 149 -17.02 16.82 -8.57
CA ALA A 149 -15.97 17.84 -8.58
C ALA A 149 -15.20 17.88 -7.24
N PRO A 150 -13.88 18.10 -7.26
CA PRO A 150 -13.07 18.14 -6.04
C PRO A 150 -13.40 19.35 -5.17
N VAL A 151 -13.32 19.16 -3.85
CA VAL A 151 -13.31 20.26 -2.86
C VAL A 151 -11.98 21.01 -2.99
N VAL A 152 -12.04 22.34 -2.97
CA VAL A 152 -10.86 23.21 -3.15
C VAL A 152 -9.78 22.88 -2.11
N GLY A 153 -8.66 22.31 -2.57
CA GLY A 153 -7.45 22.09 -1.75
C GLY A 153 -7.03 20.63 -1.49
N SER A 154 -7.85 19.62 -1.83
CA SER A 154 -7.45 18.20 -1.71
C SER A 154 -7.21 17.58 -3.09
N SER A 155 -6.05 16.97 -3.27
CA SER A 155 -5.74 16.11 -4.44
C SER A 155 -5.31 14.77 -3.87
N ASP A 156 -6.26 13.84 -3.75
CA ASP A 156 -6.07 12.55 -3.07
C ASP A 156 -5.21 11.55 -3.90
N GLY A 157 -4.36 12.03 -4.83
CA GLY A 157 -3.32 11.22 -5.47
C GLY A 157 -3.79 10.29 -6.59
N LYS A 158 -4.47 10.86 -7.60
CA LYS A 158 -4.97 10.15 -8.79
C LYS A 158 -3.84 9.62 -9.70
N GLN A 159 -3.95 8.39 -10.18
CA GLN A 159 -3.03 7.79 -11.16
C GLN A 159 -3.78 7.52 -12.49
N ALA A 160 -3.23 7.97 -13.62
CA ALA A 160 -3.75 7.66 -14.95
C ALA A 160 -3.17 6.31 -15.46
N SER A 161 -3.80 5.67 -16.45
CA SER A 161 -3.33 4.37 -17.01
C SER A 161 -3.35 4.30 -18.54
N ASP A 162 -2.35 3.63 -19.13
CA ASP A 162 -2.23 3.26 -20.56
C ASP A 162 -3.09 2.01 -20.92
N PRO A 163 -4.06 2.10 -21.85
CA PRO A 163 -4.92 0.98 -22.26
C PRO A 163 -4.21 -0.25 -22.84
N LYS A 164 -2.95 -0.14 -23.30
CA LYS A 164 -2.25 -1.26 -23.98
C LYS A 164 -1.62 -2.29 -23.04
N HIS A 165 -1.46 -1.99 -21.75
CA HIS A 165 -0.66 -2.82 -20.83
C HIS A 165 -1.41 -3.29 -19.57
N GLY A 166 -2.72 -3.06 -19.53
CA GLY A 166 -3.60 -3.25 -18.36
C GLY A 166 -4.00 -1.89 -17.76
N PHE A 167 -5.19 -1.80 -17.18
CA PHE A 167 -5.67 -0.57 -16.52
C PHE A 167 -5.73 -0.75 -15.00
N VAL A 168 -5.46 0.34 -14.28
CA VAL A 168 -5.65 0.44 -12.83
C VAL A 168 -6.97 1.16 -12.61
N LYS A 169 -7.86 0.58 -11.81
CA LYS A 169 -9.11 1.24 -11.46
C LYS A 169 -8.83 2.22 -10.34
N GLU A 170 -9.20 3.49 -10.53
CA GLU A 170 -9.18 4.47 -9.45
C GLU A 170 -10.20 4.08 -8.36
N THR A 171 -9.79 4.12 -7.10
CA THR A 171 -10.64 3.83 -5.94
C THR A 171 -10.48 4.89 -4.85
N LEU A 172 -11.25 4.78 -3.77
CA LEU A 172 -11.08 5.61 -2.57
C LEU A 172 -9.80 5.28 -1.78
N SER A 173 -9.11 4.20 -2.11
CA SER A 173 -7.89 3.76 -1.44
C SER A 173 -6.68 3.76 -2.41
N PRO A 174 -6.29 4.94 -2.92
CA PRO A 174 -5.38 5.07 -4.07
C PRO A 174 -3.97 4.53 -3.81
N ALA A 175 -3.53 4.39 -2.55
CA ALA A 175 -2.24 3.78 -2.25
C ALA A 175 -2.22 2.26 -2.51
N MET A 176 -3.39 1.65 -2.71
CA MET A 176 -3.58 0.24 -3.03
C MET A 176 -3.93 0.01 -4.50
N ASP A 177 -4.15 1.07 -5.28
CA ASP A 177 -4.45 1.01 -6.71
C ASP A 177 -3.21 0.56 -7.50
N ILE A 178 -3.08 -0.76 -7.71
CA ILE A 178 -1.90 -1.37 -8.31
C ILE A 178 -2.28 -2.35 -9.43
N LEU A 179 -1.52 -2.33 -10.51
CA LEU A 179 -1.64 -3.32 -11.58
C LEU A 179 -0.90 -4.63 -11.26
N VAL A 180 0.28 -4.50 -10.66
CA VAL A 180 1.15 -5.61 -10.26
C VAL A 180 1.75 -5.29 -8.91
N SER A 181 1.68 -6.25 -8.00
CA SER A 181 2.22 -6.10 -6.66
C SER A 181 3.73 -6.38 -6.61
N SER A 182 4.52 -5.32 -6.44
CA SER A 182 5.99 -5.38 -6.60
C SER A 182 6.72 -6.31 -5.61
N ASN A 183 6.23 -6.51 -4.38
CA ASN A 183 6.88 -7.42 -3.42
C ASN A 183 6.35 -8.87 -3.48
N PHE A 184 5.33 -9.14 -4.28
CA PHE A 184 4.74 -10.49 -4.37
C PHE A 184 5.73 -11.52 -4.92
N GLU A 185 6.67 -11.10 -5.78
CA GLU A 185 7.78 -11.93 -6.28
C GLU A 185 8.58 -12.59 -5.15
N ARG A 186 8.77 -11.88 -4.02
CA ARG A 186 9.49 -12.43 -2.86
C ARG A 186 8.76 -13.59 -2.22
N LEU A 187 7.43 -13.50 -2.09
CA LEU A 187 6.65 -14.63 -1.59
C LEU A 187 6.69 -15.81 -2.56
N LEU A 188 6.59 -15.55 -3.87
CA LEU A 188 6.68 -16.60 -4.90
C LEU A 188 8.00 -17.38 -4.81
N PHE A 189 9.11 -16.71 -4.49
CA PHE A 189 10.39 -17.40 -4.24
C PHE A 189 10.28 -18.40 -3.09
N TYR A 190 9.75 -17.98 -1.93
CA TYR A 190 9.59 -18.89 -0.79
C TYR A 190 8.60 -20.02 -1.08
N LEU A 191 7.50 -19.73 -1.77
CA LEU A 191 6.54 -20.76 -2.14
C LEU A 191 7.15 -21.78 -3.12
N ALA A 192 7.94 -21.32 -4.10
CA ALA A 192 8.68 -22.22 -5.00
C ALA A 192 9.72 -23.05 -4.23
N PHE A 193 10.46 -22.41 -3.32
CA PHE A 193 11.45 -23.09 -2.48
C PHE A 193 10.83 -24.16 -1.57
N ASP A 194 9.67 -23.87 -0.99
CA ASP A 194 8.98 -24.78 -0.08
C ASP A 194 8.22 -25.89 -0.81
N THR A 195 7.77 -25.68 -2.05
CA THR A 195 6.86 -26.63 -2.74
C THR A 195 7.39 -27.29 -4.01
N LEU A 196 8.43 -26.73 -4.64
CA LEU A 196 8.96 -27.19 -5.94
C LEU A 196 10.40 -27.71 -5.84
N THR A 197 10.92 -27.86 -4.63
CA THR A 197 12.25 -28.41 -4.36
C THR A 197 12.16 -29.48 -3.27
N GLU A 198 13.11 -30.40 -3.22
CA GLU A 198 13.13 -31.42 -2.18
C GLU A 198 14.05 -31.01 -1.03
N SER A 199 13.66 -31.32 0.20
CA SER A 199 14.45 -30.99 1.40
C SER A 199 15.82 -31.66 1.45
N LYS A 200 16.01 -32.75 0.70
CA LYS A 200 17.28 -33.48 0.58
C LYS A 200 18.27 -32.82 -0.37
N ASP A 201 17.80 -31.93 -1.25
CA ASP A 201 18.65 -31.26 -2.23
C ASP A 201 19.53 -30.22 -1.52
N PRO A 202 20.78 -30.00 -1.98
CA PRO A 202 21.62 -28.93 -1.47
C PRO A 202 20.90 -27.58 -1.54
N GLU A 203 21.00 -26.78 -0.48
CA GLU A 203 20.27 -25.50 -0.38
C GLU A 203 20.53 -24.56 -1.57
N GLU A 204 21.78 -24.50 -2.04
CA GLU A 204 22.15 -23.70 -3.21
C GLU A 204 21.41 -24.12 -4.48
N GLU A 205 21.21 -25.43 -4.69
CA GLU A 205 20.45 -25.95 -5.84
C GLU A 205 18.96 -25.63 -5.72
N ARG A 206 18.42 -25.71 -4.50
CA ARG A 206 17.03 -25.32 -4.21
C ARG A 206 16.80 -23.83 -4.47
N ILE A 207 17.72 -22.98 -4.03
CA ILE A 207 17.71 -21.53 -4.30
C ILE A 207 17.72 -21.28 -5.81
N LYS A 208 18.67 -21.88 -6.53
CA LYS A 208 18.83 -21.69 -7.98
C LYS A 208 17.59 -22.14 -8.75
N SER A 209 17.01 -23.27 -8.38
CA SER A 209 15.79 -23.81 -9.02
C SER A 209 14.57 -22.92 -8.76
N SER A 210 14.44 -22.40 -7.55
CA SER A 210 13.36 -21.47 -7.17
C SER A 210 13.49 -20.14 -7.91
N GLN A 211 14.70 -19.58 -8.01
CA GLN A 211 14.98 -18.37 -8.80
C GLN A 211 14.64 -18.57 -10.28
N ALA A 212 15.00 -19.72 -10.86
CA ALA A 212 14.69 -20.03 -12.25
C ALA A 212 13.18 -20.08 -12.50
N LYS A 213 12.42 -20.69 -11.59
CA LYS A 213 10.96 -20.76 -11.69
C LYS A 213 10.29 -19.39 -11.53
N VAL A 214 10.74 -18.58 -10.57
CA VAL A 214 10.22 -17.19 -10.42
C VAL A 214 10.53 -16.37 -11.67
N LYS A 215 11.74 -16.48 -12.23
CA LYS A 215 12.12 -15.82 -13.49
C LYS A 215 11.21 -16.23 -14.65
N GLU A 216 10.85 -17.51 -14.75
CA GLU A 216 9.90 -18.02 -15.74
C GLU A 216 8.53 -17.35 -15.57
N TRP A 217 7.96 -17.33 -14.37
CA TRP A 217 6.68 -16.69 -14.08
C TRP A 217 6.69 -15.18 -14.37
N MET A 218 7.76 -14.47 -13.99
CA MET A 218 7.90 -13.04 -14.27
C MET A 218 8.05 -12.77 -15.78
N SER A 219 8.72 -13.67 -16.50
CA SER A 219 8.81 -13.59 -17.98
C SER A 219 7.44 -13.77 -18.62
N GLN A 220 6.65 -14.75 -18.16
CA GLN A 220 5.27 -14.95 -18.61
C GLN A 220 4.41 -13.72 -18.30
N LEU A 221 4.46 -13.18 -17.08
CA LEU A 221 3.74 -11.95 -16.70
C LEU A 221 4.07 -10.78 -17.63
N LYS A 222 5.34 -10.65 -18.02
CA LYS A 222 5.79 -9.59 -18.94
C LYS A 222 5.28 -9.82 -20.37
N SER A 223 5.31 -11.05 -20.88
CA SER A 223 4.96 -11.36 -22.27
C SER A 223 3.47 -11.55 -22.53
N THR A 224 2.75 -12.19 -21.60
CA THR A 224 1.33 -12.58 -21.78
C THR A 224 0.40 -11.90 -20.78
N GLY A 225 0.94 -11.12 -19.83
CA GLY A 225 0.15 -10.47 -18.77
C GLY A 225 -0.28 -11.39 -17.64
N ARG A 226 0.12 -12.68 -17.65
CA ARG A 226 -0.30 -13.68 -16.66
C ARG A 226 0.64 -14.86 -16.49
N PHE A 227 0.55 -15.54 -15.34
CA PHE A 227 1.04 -16.91 -15.13
C PHE A 227 0.14 -17.66 -14.16
N ARG A 228 0.34 -18.98 -14.04
CA ARG A 228 -0.32 -19.83 -13.04
C ARG A 228 0.71 -20.61 -12.25
N VAL A 229 0.51 -20.70 -10.94
CA VAL A 229 1.31 -21.56 -10.05
C VAL A 229 0.70 -22.96 -9.95
N PRO A 230 1.49 -24.00 -9.64
CA PRO A 230 0.97 -25.32 -9.31
C PRO A 230 0.02 -25.30 -8.11
N GLU A 231 -0.90 -26.25 -8.05
CA GLU A 231 -1.87 -26.35 -6.95
C GLU A 231 -1.17 -26.51 -5.59
N SER A 232 -0.07 -27.26 -5.51
CA SER A 232 0.72 -27.39 -4.29
C SER A 232 1.25 -26.05 -3.78
N THR A 233 1.71 -25.18 -4.69
CA THR A 233 2.17 -23.83 -4.39
C THR A 233 1.03 -22.94 -3.90
N LEU A 234 -0.15 -23.04 -4.52
CA LEU A 234 -1.36 -22.31 -4.08
C LEU A 234 -1.83 -22.77 -2.69
N GLN A 235 -1.84 -24.08 -2.43
CA GLN A 235 -2.21 -24.63 -1.13
C GLN A 235 -1.23 -24.20 -0.02
N ALA A 236 0.08 -24.17 -0.31
CA ALA A 236 1.06 -23.62 0.61
C ALA A 236 0.83 -22.12 0.90
N ALA A 237 0.42 -21.34 -0.09
CA ALA A 237 0.03 -19.95 0.13
C ALA A 237 -1.23 -19.84 1.02
N ARG A 238 -2.26 -20.65 0.76
CA ARG A 238 -3.51 -20.68 1.53
C ARG A 238 -3.36 -21.16 2.97
N ALA A 239 -2.32 -21.95 3.25
CA ALA A 239 -2.04 -22.43 4.61
C ALA A 239 -1.75 -21.29 5.60
N LEU A 240 -1.18 -20.17 5.13
CA LEU A 240 -0.82 -19.03 5.97
C LEU A 240 -1.63 -17.77 5.64
N PHE A 241 -2.09 -17.62 4.40
CA PHE A 241 -2.75 -16.42 3.93
C PHE A 241 -4.19 -16.69 3.48
N SER A 242 -5.07 -15.73 3.75
CA SER A 242 -6.34 -15.57 3.03
C SER A 242 -6.38 -14.19 2.37
N ALA A 243 -7.33 -13.97 1.45
CA ALA A 243 -7.48 -12.71 0.74
C ALA A 243 -8.95 -12.37 0.54
N GLY A 244 -9.27 -11.07 0.56
CA GLY A 244 -10.60 -10.54 0.30
C GLY A 244 -10.54 -9.22 -0.47
N ARG A 245 -11.58 -8.96 -1.24
CA ARG A 245 -11.75 -7.78 -2.08
C ARG A 245 -12.85 -6.89 -1.52
N VAL A 246 -12.66 -5.57 -1.66
CA VAL A 246 -13.62 -4.54 -1.25
C VAL A 246 -13.79 -3.52 -2.36
N ASP A 247 -15.03 -3.11 -2.63
CA ASP A 247 -15.32 -1.99 -3.52
C ASP A 247 -15.49 -0.65 -2.76
N ASP A 248 -15.62 0.46 -3.49
CA ASP A 248 -15.73 1.79 -2.89
C ASP A 248 -17.01 1.97 -2.08
N GLU A 249 -18.10 1.29 -2.45
CA GLU A 249 -19.37 1.41 -1.73
C GLU A 249 -19.28 0.69 -0.38
N GLN A 250 -18.72 -0.52 -0.36
CA GLN A 250 -18.39 -1.26 0.86
C GLN A 250 -17.39 -0.49 1.74
N THR A 251 -16.43 0.20 1.13
CA THR A 251 -15.47 1.07 1.83
C THR A 251 -16.19 2.23 2.53
N LYS A 252 -17.06 2.97 1.81
CA LYS A 252 -17.88 4.06 2.38
C LYS A 252 -18.79 3.59 3.51
N GLN A 253 -19.45 2.45 3.31
CA GLN A 253 -20.32 1.83 4.32
C GLN A 253 -19.54 1.47 5.59
N THR A 254 -18.31 0.97 5.44
CA THR A 254 -17.45 0.62 6.57
C THR A 254 -17.03 1.86 7.34
N ILE A 255 -16.57 2.93 6.68
CA ILE A 255 -16.23 4.20 7.34
C ILE A 255 -17.44 4.72 8.14
N ARG A 256 -18.61 4.76 7.52
CA ARG A 256 -19.85 5.24 8.17
C ARG A 256 -20.23 4.41 9.39
N ARG A 257 -20.14 3.08 9.27
CA ARG A 257 -20.53 2.18 10.33
C ARG A 257 -19.64 2.33 11.57
N TYR A 258 -18.32 2.42 11.39
CA TYR A 258 -17.39 2.64 12.51
C TYR A 258 -17.59 4.02 13.14
N PHE A 259 -17.84 5.05 12.33
CA PHE A 259 -18.18 6.38 12.87
C PHE A 259 -19.46 6.36 13.72
N ASN A 260 -20.50 5.63 13.28
CA ASN A 260 -21.79 5.60 13.95
C ASN A 260 -21.89 4.61 15.13
N ALA A 261 -20.92 3.72 15.32
CA ALA A 261 -21.00 2.65 16.31
C ALA A 261 -20.70 3.16 17.73
N ASP A 262 -21.60 2.86 18.69
CA ASP A 262 -21.47 3.30 20.09
C ASP A 262 -20.24 2.73 20.80
N LYS A 263 -19.77 1.55 20.36
CA LYS A 263 -18.59 0.87 20.92
C LYS A 263 -17.26 1.46 20.43
N ASP A 264 -17.30 2.27 19.38
CA ASP A 264 -16.12 2.82 18.71
C ASP A 264 -15.94 4.31 19.09
N VAL A 265 -16.24 4.63 20.36
CA VAL A 265 -16.00 5.92 21.00
C VAL A 265 -14.70 5.82 21.81
N LEU A 266 -13.78 6.74 21.55
CA LEU A 266 -12.49 6.87 22.23
C LEU A 266 -12.68 7.35 23.67
N GLU A 267 -11.63 7.21 24.50
CA GLU A 267 -11.67 7.57 25.93
C GLU A 267 -12.05 9.05 26.18
N ASP A 268 -11.75 9.93 25.22
CA ASP A 268 -12.07 11.36 25.27
C ASP A 268 -13.48 11.71 24.73
N GLY A 269 -14.27 10.69 24.38
CA GLY A 269 -15.62 10.84 23.83
C GLY A 269 -15.68 11.08 22.32
N GLN A 270 -14.53 11.12 21.63
CA GLN A 270 -14.51 11.24 20.17
C GLN A 270 -14.88 9.93 19.48
N ARG A 271 -15.48 10.00 18.28
CA ARG A 271 -15.79 8.81 17.48
C ARG A 271 -14.55 8.36 16.73
N TYR A 272 -14.35 7.04 16.61
CA TYR A 272 -13.25 6.48 15.82
C TYR A 272 -13.52 6.68 14.33
N VAL A 273 -12.77 7.59 13.72
CA VAL A 273 -12.84 7.87 12.28
C VAL A 273 -11.83 7.01 11.55
N VAL A 274 -12.26 6.40 10.46
CA VAL A 274 -11.47 5.43 9.70
C VAL A 274 -11.15 6.00 8.32
N ASP A 275 -9.89 5.90 7.90
CA ASP A 275 -9.48 6.21 6.54
C ASP A 275 -9.91 5.09 5.55
N PRO A 276 -10.05 5.37 4.25
CA PRO A 276 -10.51 4.36 3.29
C PRO A 276 -9.65 3.09 3.22
N HIS A 277 -8.33 3.17 3.45
CA HIS A 277 -7.45 1.98 3.43
C HIS A 277 -7.72 1.10 4.65
N THR A 278 -7.79 1.69 5.84
CA THR A 278 -8.15 0.95 7.06
C THR A 278 -9.55 0.34 6.94
N ALA A 279 -10.50 1.05 6.33
CA ALA A 279 -11.86 0.55 6.11
C ALA A 279 -11.89 -0.71 5.21
N VAL A 280 -11.05 -0.78 4.17
CA VAL A 280 -10.87 -2.01 3.38
C VAL A 280 -10.42 -3.18 4.26
N GLY A 281 -9.45 -2.95 5.14
CA GLY A 281 -8.98 -3.96 6.11
C GLY A 281 -10.09 -4.41 7.07
N LEU A 282 -10.84 -3.48 7.66
CA LEU A 282 -11.92 -3.78 8.60
C LEU A 282 -13.06 -4.55 7.94
N PHE A 283 -13.45 -4.17 6.71
CA PHE A 283 -14.48 -4.89 5.97
C PHE A 283 -14.07 -6.35 5.71
N VAL A 284 -12.86 -6.59 5.21
CA VAL A 284 -12.37 -7.95 4.96
C VAL A 284 -12.25 -8.74 6.26
N ALA A 285 -11.75 -8.11 7.32
CA ALA A 285 -11.60 -8.73 8.63
C ALA A 285 -12.92 -9.35 9.09
N GLU A 286 -14.03 -8.61 8.98
CA GLU A 286 -15.34 -9.05 9.43
C GLU A 286 -16.00 -10.09 8.52
N ASN A 287 -15.78 -10.02 7.21
CA ASN A 287 -16.39 -10.93 6.25
C ASN A 287 -15.60 -12.25 6.10
N LEU A 288 -14.31 -12.28 6.47
CA LEU A 288 -13.46 -13.47 6.37
C LEU A 288 -13.11 -14.12 7.73
N LYS A 289 -13.84 -13.81 8.81
CA LYS A 289 -13.61 -14.44 10.12
C LYS A 289 -13.83 -15.97 10.04
N PRO A 290 -12.79 -16.80 10.22
CA PRO A 290 -12.94 -18.25 10.29
C PRO A 290 -13.51 -18.63 11.66
N GLY A 291 -14.62 -19.36 11.70
CA GLY A 291 -15.28 -19.74 12.96
C GLY A 291 -15.85 -18.53 13.71
N GLY A 292 -16.70 -18.76 14.72
CA GLY A 292 -17.37 -17.68 15.45
C GLY A 292 -16.39 -16.66 16.07
N GLN A 293 -16.90 -15.48 16.46
CA GLN A 293 -16.11 -14.33 16.97
C GLN A 293 -15.15 -14.66 18.14
N GLU A 294 -15.31 -15.80 18.81
CA GLU A 294 -14.48 -16.19 19.95
C GLU A 294 -13.18 -16.93 19.58
N GLU A 295 -13.05 -17.43 18.34
CA GLU A 295 -11.93 -18.29 17.94
C GLU A 295 -10.72 -17.51 17.41
N VAL A 296 -10.93 -16.28 16.93
CA VAL A 296 -9.88 -15.47 16.28
C VAL A 296 -9.90 -14.04 16.81
N LEU A 297 -8.75 -13.55 17.27
CA LEU A 297 -8.47 -12.14 17.47
C LEU A 297 -7.81 -11.59 16.21
N GLN A 298 -8.41 -10.55 15.62
CA GLN A 298 -7.86 -9.89 14.44
C GLN A 298 -7.20 -8.56 14.81
N ALA A 299 -5.97 -8.37 14.39
CA ALA A 299 -5.25 -7.11 14.42
C ALA A 299 -5.27 -6.49 13.01
N ILE A 300 -6.01 -5.40 12.84
CA ILE A 300 -6.15 -4.71 11.56
C ILE A 300 -5.11 -3.59 11.51
N LEU A 301 -4.32 -3.53 10.45
CA LEU A 301 -3.34 -2.46 10.26
C LEU A 301 -4.06 -1.21 9.75
N SER A 302 -4.02 -0.15 10.56
CA SER A 302 -4.45 1.17 10.13
C SER A 302 -3.30 1.91 9.46
N THR A 303 -3.34 1.99 8.12
CA THR A 303 -2.17 2.36 7.30
C THR A 303 -2.07 3.86 7.02
N ALA A 304 -3.12 4.63 7.31
CA ALA A 304 -3.11 6.08 7.16
C ALA A 304 -4.01 6.76 8.20
N HIS A 305 -3.64 7.98 8.54
CA HIS A 305 -4.51 8.87 9.30
C HIS A 305 -5.68 9.33 8.42
N PRO A 306 -6.95 9.37 8.90
CA PRO A 306 -8.11 9.78 8.09
C PRO A 306 -7.97 11.17 7.47
N ALA A 307 -7.26 12.08 8.15
CA ALA A 307 -6.95 13.42 7.63
C ALA A 307 -6.23 13.44 6.27
N LYS A 308 -5.57 12.34 5.88
CA LYS A 308 -4.90 12.23 4.57
C LYS A 308 -5.87 12.04 3.41
N PHE A 309 -7.12 11.67 3.67
CA PHE A 309 -8.15 11.32 2.68
C PHE A 309 -9.46 12.03 3.02
N ALA A 310 -9.38 13.36 3.13
CA ALA A 310 -10.44 14.21 3.65
C ALA A 310 -11.74 14.05 2.86
N GLU A 311 -11.64 13.97 1.52
CA GLU A 311 -12.80 13.85 0.64
C GLU A 311 -13.52 12.51 0.87
N ALA A 312 -12.78 11.40 0.83
CA ALA A 312 -13.33 10.06 1.03
C ALA A 312 -14.03 9.91 2.39
N VAL A 313 -13.40 10.39 3.46
CA VAL A 313 -13.95 10.34 4.83
C VAL A 313 -15.21 11.20 4.93
N THR A 314 -15.14 12.45 4.50
CA THR A 314 -16.24 13.41 4.61
C THR A 314 -17.45 12.96 3.80
N GLN A 315 -17.25 12.52 2.56
CA GLN A 315 -18.33 12.00 1.72
C GLN A 315 -18.96 10.75 2.33
N SER A 316 -18.17 9.84 2.90
CA SER A 316 -18.70 8.61 3.51
C SER A 316 -19.64 8.89 4.68
N ILE A 317 -19.27 9.86 5.53
CA ILE A 317 -20.01 10.22 6.74
C ILE A 317 -21.24 11.09 6.41
N LEU A 318 -21.09 12.11 5.55
CA LEU A 318 -22.15 13.11 5.32
C LEU A 318 -23.23 12.67 4.31
N THR A 319 -22.93 11.82 3.33
CA THR A 319 -23.83 11.56 2.18
C THR A 319 -25.15 10.85 2.54
N GLN A 320 -25.29 10.22 3.70
CA GLN A 320 -26.57 9.61 4.15
C GLN A 320 -27.23 10.27 5.36
N GLN A 321 -26.59 11.27 6.00
CA GLN A 321 -27.22 12.01 7.10
C GLN A 321 -28.41 12.87 6.65
N GLN A 322 -28.70 12.95 5.34
CA GLN A 322 -29.91 13.56 4.78
C GLN A 322 -31.14 12.61 4.78
N ALA A 323 -31.02 11.34 5.15
CA ALA A 323 -32.09 10.34 4.96
C ALA A 323 -32.85 9.91 6.23
N SER A 324 -32.42 10.27 7.44
CA SER A 324 -33.11 9.92 8.70
C SER A 324 -33.36 11.18 9.55
N SER A 325 -34.63 11.58 9.64
CA SER A 325 -35.11 12.86 10.18
C SER A 325 -35.16 13.00 11.70
N ASP A 326 -34.73 12.02 12.48
CA ASP A 326 -35.14 11.92 13.89
C ASP A 326 -33.96 11.97 14.85
N HIS A 327 -32.92 12.80 14.62
CA HIS A 327 -31.61 12.55 15.24
C HIS A 327 -30.38 12.98 14.40
N PRO A 328 -30.19 14.23 13.90
CA PRO A 328 -28.88 14.58 13.36
C PRO A 328 -27.87 14.49 14.52
N PRO A 329 -26.84 13.63 14.48
CA PRO A 329 -25.78 13.76 15.46
C PRO A 329 -25.22 15.18 15.32
N SER A 330 -24.99 15.84 16.45
CA SER A 330 -24.20 17.08 16.52
C SER A 330 -23.04 16.97 15.53
N SER A 331 -23.09 17.83 14.51
CA SER A 331 -22.50 17.63 13.19
C SER A 331 -21.04 17.16 13.22
N PHE A 332 -20.75 16.08 12.47
CA PHE A 332 -19.39 15.74 12.07
C PHE A 332 -18.70 16.99 11.52
N ASP A 333 -17.54 17.32 12.08
CA ASP A 333 -16.73 18.45 11.67
C ASP A 333 -15.31 17.94 11.44
N PHE A 334 -14.83 18.03 10.20
CA PHE A 334 -13.53 17.46 9.84
C PHE A 334 -12.37 18.13 10.56
N GLU A 335 -12.44 19.45 10.79
CA GLU A 335 -11.36 20.18 11.47
C GLU A 335 -11.28 19.81 12.95
N ARG A 336 -12.43 19.66 13.61
CA ARG A 336 -12.53 19.29 15.02
C ARG A 336 -12.28 17.80 15.27
N ASP A 337 -12.90 16.94 14.45
CA ASP A 337 -13.00 15.50 14.72
C ASP A 337 -11.89 14.68 14.04
N VAL A 338 -11.20 15.26 13.04
CA VAL A 338 -10.23 14.51 12.24
C VAL A 338 -8.88 15.22 12.13
N LEU A 339 -8.83 16.53 11.87
CA LEU A 339 -7.57 17.20 11.57
C LEU A 339 -6.65 17.25 12.81
N PRO A 340 -5.46 16.61 12.79
CA PRO A 340 -4.56 16.68 13.93
C PRO A 340 -4.06 18.11 14.13
N VAL A 341 -3.89 18.51 15.39
CA VAL A 341 -3.45 19.88 15.75
C VAL A 341 -2.11 20.27 15.09
N GLN A 342 -1.24 19.30 14.80
CA GLN A 342 0.05 19.53 14.14
C GLN A 342 -0.10 19.90 12.65
N PHE A 343 -1.25 19.63 12.04
CA PHE A 343 -1.55 19.96 10.65
C PHE A 343 -2.25 21.32 10.47
N ILE A 344 -2.74 21.93 11.55
CA ILE A 344 -3.34 23.28 11.49
C ILE A 344 -2.29 24.27 10.97
N GLY A 345 -2.65 25.03 9.93
CA GLY A 345 -1.77 25.98 9.26
C GLY A 345 -0.66 25.34 8.40
N LEU A 346 -0.68 24.01 8.16
CA LEU A 346 0.32 23.38 7.29
C LEU A 346 0.28 23.95 5.87
N LEU A 347 -0.91 24.25 5.34
CA LEU A 347 -1.11 24.78 3.99
C LEU A 347 -0.59 26.22 3.83
N ASP A 348 -0.49 26.96 4.94
CA ASP A 348 0.00 28.34 4.98
C ASP A 348 1.53 28.41 5.14
N LYS A 349 2.20 27.28 5.39
CA LYS A 349 3.66 27.26 5.56
C LYS A 349 4.35 27.60 4.25
N PRO A 350 5.53 28.26 4.31
CA PRO A 350 6.38 28.46 3.14
C PRO A 350 6.64 27.15 2.40
N ARG A 351 6.63 27.22 1.07
CA ARG A 351 6.84 26.07 0.19
C ARG A 351 8.11 26.27 -0.64
N ARG A 352 8.88 25.21 -0.83
CA ARG A 352 9.99 25.15 -1.80
C ARG A 352 9.71 24.07 -2.83
N VAL A 353 9.59 24.51 -4.08
CA VAL A 353 9.31 23.68 -5.26
C VAL A 353 10.13 24.21 -6.42
N ILE A 354 10.67 23.31 -7.24
CA ILE A 354 11.34 23.61 -8.50
C ILE A 354 10.40 23.17 -9.60
N ASP A 355 9.88 24.12 -10.39
CA ASP A 355 9.05 23.80 -11.54
C ASP A 355 9.92 23.29 -12.70
N VAL A 356 9.55 22.13 -13.24
CA VAL A 356 10.21 21.50 -14.39
C VAL A 356 9.21 21.55 -15.55
N HIS A 357 9.39 22.51 -16.45
CA HIS A 357 8.43 22.85 -17.50
C HIS A 357 8.49 21.92 -18.72
N GLY A 358 8.39 20.61 -18.51
CA GLY A 358 8.38 19.61 -19.57
C GLY A 358 8.70 18.22 -19.03
N ILE A 359 8.65 17.23 -19.93
CA ILE A 359 8.94 15.82 -19.61
C ILE A 359 10.30 15.37 -20.14
N GLU A 360 11.04 16.26 -20.80
CA GLU A 360 12.36 16.00 -21.32
C GLU A 360 13.32 15.73 -20.17
N ILE A 361 13.95 14.55 -20.18
CA ILE A 361 14.88 14.11 -19.13
C ILE A 361 15.98 15.13 -18.82
N GLN A 362 16.44 15.88 -19.84
CA GLN A 362 17.50 16.88 -19.67
C GLN A 362 17.11 17.95 -18.65
N LEU A 363 15.84 18.36 -18.62
CA LEU A 363 15.35 19.36 -17.66
C LEU A 363 15.51 18.87 -16.22
N THR A 364 15.22 17.59 -15.96
CA THR A 364 15.41 16.99 -14.63
C THR A 364 16.90 16.83 -14.31
N LYS A 365 17.72 16.44 -15.29
CA LYS A 365 19.18 16.37 -15.12
C LYS A 365 19.77 17.73 -14.74
N ASP A 366 19.36 18.81 -15.40
CA ASP A 366 19.87 20.16 -15.14
C ASP A 366 19.59 20.60 -13.70
N VAL A 367 18.41 20.24 -13.16
CA VAL A 367 18.09 20.47 -11.74
C VAL A 367 19.02 19.65 -10.83
N ILE A 368 19.24 18.36 -11.12
CA ILE A 368 20.15 17.53 -10.33
C ILE A 368 21.57 18.09 -10.37
N ILE A 369 22.10 18.42 -11.55
CA ILE A 369 23.46 18.95 -11.73
C ILE A 369 23.66 20.24 -10.93
N SER A 370 22.71 21.18 -11.04
CA SER A 370 22.80 22.49 -10.36
C SER A 370 22.76 22.39 -8.84
N HIS A 371 22.14 21.37 -8.27
CA HIS A 371 21.96 21.24 -6.82
C HIS A 371 22.86 20.16 -6.17
N SER A 372 23.40 19.22 -6.96
CA SER A 372 24.26 18.15 -6.44
C SER A 372 25.68 18.61 -6.15
N ASN A 373 26.21 19.59 -6.90
CA ASN A 373 27.56 20.10 -6.69
C ASN A 373 27.75 20.72 -5.29
N ALA A 374 26.70 21.29 -4.71
CA ALA A 374 26.69 21.81 -3.33
C ALA A 374 26.71 20.70 -2.27
N LEU A 375 26.30 19.47 -2.61
CA LEU A 375 26.23 18.32 -1.72
C LEU A 375 27.46 17.39 -1.82
N ILE A 376 28.11 17.34 -2.99
CA ILE A 376 29.25 16.46 -3.28
C ILE A 376 30.59 17.10 -2.86
N CYS A 377 30.66 18.43 -2.77
CA CYS A 377 31.80 19.17 -2.23
C CYS A 377 31.31 20.25 -1.28
N PRO A 378 31.30 20.03 0.05
CA PRO A 378 31.17 21.13 1.00
C PRO A 378 32.45 21.95 0.89
N SER A 379 32.48 22.94 0.01
CA SER A 379 33.57 23.91 -0.01
C SER A 379 33.68 24.51 1.41
N SER A 380 34.87 24.38 1.97
CA SER A 380 35.30 24.98 3.22
C SER A 380 34.74 26.38 3.39
N ASN A 381 34.02 26.62 4.49
CA ASN A 381 33.71 27.97 4.98
C ASN A 381 34.98 28.84 4.87
N PRO A 382 34.97 29.97 4.14
CA PRO A 382 36.00 30.96 4.33
C PRO A 382 35.81 31.56 5.73
N ASP A 383 36.82 31.35 6.56
CA ASP A 383 36.97 31.91 7.91
C ASP A 383 36.65 33.43 7.89
N PRO A 384 35.73 33.94 8.73
CA PRO A 384 35.43 35.37 8.77
C PRO A 384 36.46 36.10 9.62
N THR A 385 37.75 35.95 9.33
CA THR A 385 38.81 36.76 9.92
C THR A 385 39.96 36.95 8.95
N THR A 386 39.95 38.08 8.23
CA THR A 386 41.19 38.78 7.89
C THR A 386 40.85 40.21 7.49
N SER A 387 40.85 41.07 8.51
CA SER A 387 41.13 42.49 8.40
C SER A 387 42.59 42.70 7.98
N VAL A 388 42.83 43.44 6.89
CA VAL A 388 43.82 44.54 6.81
C VAL A 388 43.28 45.56 5.82
#